data_AF-A0A7J2PN01-F1
#
_entry.id   AF-A0A7J2PN01-F1
#
_cell.length_a   1.000
_cell.length_b   1.000
_cell.length_c   1.000
_cell.angle_alpha   90.00
_cell.angle_beta   90.00
_cell.angle_gamma   90.00
#
_symmetry.space_group_name_H-M   'P 1'
#
loop_
_entity.id
_entity.type
_entity.pdbx_description
1 polymer ?
#
loop_
_entity_poly.entity_id
_entity_poly.type
_entity_poly.pdbx_seq_one_letter_code
_entity_poly.pdbx_strand_id
1 'polypeptide(L)'
;MDGETFGHHIKNYEKTFLKKVLELIDERNNIQIVFISELDQNFPLSNKKVIPRESSWSTNYEDIKTGVPYPLWKHPDNNIHKYYWKLMKSLQNLMTLADEFDKTTDWEIEKYYKTARFFYDKGIYSCPVWWANPHRGTWSPNLIYQGVELLMRAALNIQMALVQADKSDLGEGYFNSISYYHGLLLMELYDVAKKKSKKRY
;
A
#
# COMPACT_ATOMS: atom_id res chain seq x y z
N MET A 1 6.45 -8.23 -15.16
CA MET A 1 6.59 -9.39 -14.25
C MET A 1 7.48 -8.97 -13.10
N ASP A 2 7.23 -9.50 -11.91
CA ASP A 2 8.04 -9.17 -10.73
C ASP A 2 9.42 -9.81 -10.86
N GLY A 3 10.48 -9.08 -10.52
CA GLY A 3 11.86 -9.52 -10.74
C GLY A 3 12.20 -10.78 -9.94
N GLU A 4 11.60 -10.93 -8.77
CA GLU A 4 11.69 -12.07 -7.87
C GLU A 4 11.19 -13.37 -8.51
N THR A 5 10.41 -13.29 -9.59
CA THR A 5 10.01 -14.46 -10.39
C THR A 5 11.24 -15.19 -10.94
N PHE A 6 12.28 -14.46 -11.33
CA PHE A 6 13.45 -14.99 -12.02
C PHE A 6 14.57 -15.30 -11.03
N GLY A 7 14.59 -16.55 -10.53
CA GLY A 7 15.68 -17.07 -9.69
C GLY A 7 15.33 -17.17 -8.20
N HIS A 8 14.53 -16.25 -7.65
CA HIS A 8 14.11 -16.30 -6.25
C HIS A 8 12.91 -17.22 -6.04
N HIS A 9 11.77 -16.94 -6.69
CA HIS A 9 10.57 -17.78 -6.61
C HIS A 9 10.69 -19.06 -7.45
N ILE A 10 11.22 -18.94 -8.68
CA ILE A 10 11.49 -20.08 -9.56
C ILE A 10 13.00 -20.19 -9.75
N LYS A 11 13.60 -21.19 -9.10
CA LYS A 11 15.05 -21.41 -9.13
C LYS A 11 15.56 -21.55 -10.56
N ASN A 12 16.66 -20.87 -10.87
CA ASN A 12 17.33 -20.87 -12.17
C ASN A 12 16.51 -20.31 -13.34
N TYR A 13 15.33 -19.71 -13.12
CA TYR A 13 14.47 -19.23 -14.21
C TYR A 13 15.06 -18.04 -14.97
N GLU A 14 15.96 -17.29 -14.34
CA GLU A 14 16.82 -16.31 -15.00
C GLU A 14 17.71 -16.94 -16.10
N LYS A 15 18.14 -18.20 -15.90
CA LYS A 15 18.97 -18.94 -16.87
C LYS A 15 18.13 -19.78 -17.83
N THR A 16 17.15 -20.51 -17.30
CA THR A 16 16.40 -21.50 -18.09
C THR A 16 15.32 -20.89 -18.95
N PHE A 17 14.86 -19.68 -18.62
CA PHE A 17 13.85 -18.95 -19.38
C PHE A 17 14.35 -17.59 -19.84
N LEU A 18 14.66 -16.67 -18.93
CA LEU A 18 14.93 -15.27 -19.32
C LEU A 18 16.13 -15.17 -20.28
N LYS A 19 17.27 -15.78 -19.91
CA LYS A 19 18.45 -15.84 -20.79
C LYS A 19 18.12 -16.47 -22.15
N LYS A 20 17.45 -17.63 -22.16
CA LYS A 20 17.11 -18.32 -23.41
C LYS A 20 16.18 -17.51 -24.32
N VAL A 21 15.20 -16.81 -23.74
CA VAL A 21 14.30 -15.93 -24.49
C VAL A 21 15.09 -14.79 -25.13
N LEU A 22 16.03 -14.18 -24.40
CA LEU A 22 16.87 -13.11 -24.93
C LEU A 22 17.79 -13.61 -26.05
N GLU A 23 18.45 -14.76 -25.87
CA GLU A 23 19.26 -15.41 -26.92
C GLU A 23 18.44 -15.68 -28.19
N LEU A 24 17.22 -16.23 -28.04
CA LEU A 24 16.32 -16.50 -29.17
C LEU A 24 15.79 -15.24 -29.87
N ILE A 25 15.72 -14.11 -29.15
CA ILE A 25 15.33 -12.82 -29.75
C ILE A 25 16.50 -12.23 -30.53
N ASP A 26 17.72 -12.32 -29.99
CA ASP A 26 18.94 -11.82 -30.64
C ASP A 26 19.21 -12.50 -32.00
N GLU A 27 18.86 -13.79 -32.11
CA GLU A 27 18.94 -14.56 -33.36
C GLU A 27 17.85 -14.19 -34.40
N ARG A 28 16.89 -13.31 -34.08
CA ARG A 28 15.75 -12.99 -34.94
C ARG A 28 15.74 -11.53 -35.40
N ASN A 29 15.97 -11.33 -36.69
CA ASN A 29 15.94 -10.00 -37.33
C ASN A 29 14.56 -9.33 -37.37
N ASN A 30 13.48 -10.02 -37.00
CA ASN A 30 12.11 -9.51 -37.04
C ASN A 30 11.54 -9.14 -35.66
N ILE A 31 12.33 -9.21 -34.60
CA ILE A 31 11.95 -8.82 -33.24
C ILE A 31 13.02 -7.85 -32.73
N GLN A 32 12.59 -6.71 -32.19
CA GLN A 32 13.49 -5.72 -31.61
C GLN A 32 13.16 -5.53 -30.13
N ILE A 33 14.19 -5.60 -29.28
CA ILE A 33 14.08 -5.22 -27.87
C ILE A 33 14.28 -3.70 -27.79
N VAL A 34 13.34 -3.02 -27.15
CA VAL A 34 13.38 -1.58 -26.93
C VAL A 34 12.97 -1.24 -25.50
N PHE A 35 13.39 -0.08 -25.03
CA PHE A 35 12.87 0.50 -23.81
C PHE A 35 11.46 1.03 -24.02
N ILE A 36 10.66 1.07 -22.94
CA ILE A 36 9.31 1.66 -22.97
C ILE A 36 9.35 3.11 -23.45
N SER A 37 10.41 3.85 -23.10
CA SER A 37 10.63 5.24 -23.52
C SER A 37 10.92 5.42 -25.01
N GLU A 38 11.08 4.33 -25.76
CA GLU A 38 11.32 4.37 -27.21
C GLU A 38 10.07 3.94 -28.00
N LEU A 39 8.97 3.58 -27.32
CA LEU A 39 7.77 3.09 -28.00
C LEU A 39 7.11 4.14 -28.89
N ASP A 40 7.15 5.41 -28.51
CA ASP A 40 6.61 6.53 -29.29
C ASP A 40 7.40 6.82 -30.57
N GLN A 41 8.66 6.38 -30.65
CA GLN A 41 9.47 6.44 -31.87
C GLN A 41 9.08 5.35 -32.87
N ASN A 42 8.51 4.25 -32.38
CA ASN A 42 8.18 3.06 -33.16
C ASN A 42 6.68 2.95 -33.48
N PHE A 43 5.82 3.53 -32.65
CA PHE A 43 4.36 3.45 -32.78
C PHE A 43 3.72 4.85 -32.71
N PRO A 44 2.82 5.18 -33.65
CA PRO A 44 2.15 6.47 -33.63
C PRO A 44 1.24 6.59 -32.40
N LEU A 45 1.25 7.77 -31.79
CA LEU A 45 0.34 8.08 -30.69
C LEU A 45 -1.11 8.13 -31.21
N SER A 46 -1.99 7.41 -30.52
CA SER A 46 -3.42 7.43 -30.82
C SER A 46 -4.05 8.76 -30.39
N ASN A 47 -4.70 9.45 -31.33
CA ASN A 47 -5.52 10.65 -31.05
C ASN A 47 -6.82 10.31 -30.28
N LYS A 48 -7.18 9.03 -30.18
CA LYS A 48 -8.33 8.59 -29.40
C LYS A 48 -7.98 8.63 -27.92
N LYS A 49 -8.60 9.55 -27.19
CA LYS A 49 -8.58 9.55 -25.72
C LYS A 49 -9.31 8.31 -25.20
N VAL A 50 -8.62 7.51 -24.41
CA VAL A 50 -9.18 6.36 -23.70
C VAL A 50 -9.06 6.64 -22.21
N ILE A 51 -10.16 6.51 -21.48
CA ILE A 51 -10.17 6.57 -20.02
C ILE A 51 -10.20 5.13 -19.53
N PRO A 52 -9.12 4.64 -18.88
CA PRO A 52 -9.12 3.31 -18.29
C PRO A 52 -10.23 3.20 -17.25
N ARG A 53 -10.85 2.02 -17.18
CA ARG A 53 -11.75 1.69 -16.07
C ARG A 53 -10.92 1.47 -14.81
N GLU A 54 -11.50 1.75 -13.66
CA GLU A 54 -10.87 1.41 -12.38
C GLU A 54 -10.68 -0.12 -12.30
N SER A 55 -9.43 -0.55 -12.25
CA SER A 55 -9.05 -1.96 -12.14
C SER A 55 -7.58 -2.08 -11.75
N SER A 56 -7.17 -3.28 -11.36
CA SER A 56 -5.79 -3.72 -11.25
C SER A 56 -5.57 -4.99 -12.07
N TRP A 57 -4.34 -5.45 -12.13
CA TRP A 57 -3.98 -6.74 -12.72
C TRP A 57 -4.61 -7.96 -12.00
N SER A 58 -5.16 -7.77 -10.80
CA SER A 58 -5.85 -8.83 -10.03
C SER A 58 -7.37 -8.78 -10.15
N THR A 59 -7.93 -7.81 -10.87
CA THR A 59 -9.38 -7.61 -11.00
C THR A 59 -9.94 -8.59 -12.02
N ASN A 60 -10.95 -9.37 -11.62
CA ASN A 60 -11.66 -10.26 -12.53
C ASN A 60 -13.01 -9.67 -12.99
N TYR A 61 -13.74 -10.39 -13.84
CA TYR A 61 -15.03 -9.94 -14.37
C TYR A 61 -16.09 -9.71 -13.28
N GLU A 62 -16.18 -10.60 -12.29
CA GLU A 62 -17.15 -10.47 -11.19
C GLU A 62 -16.81 -9.29 -10.27
N ASP A 63 -15.52 -9.02 -10.04
CA ASP A 63 -15.05 -7.85 -9.31
C ASP A 63 -15.53 -6.54 -9.98
N ILE A 64 -15.45 -6.47 -11.33
CA ILE A 64 -15.97 -5.32 -12.09
C ILE A 64 -17.49 -5.22 -11.97
N LYS A 65 -18.19 -6.35 -12.16
CA LYS A 65 -19.66 -6.42 -12.10
C LYS A 65 -20.22 -6.01 -10.74
N THR A 66 -19.47 -6.30 -9.66
CA THR A 66 -19.85 -5.97 -8.27
C THR A 66 -19.28 -4.64 -7.78
N GLY A 67 -18.56 -3.89 -8.63
CA GLY A 67 -18.01 -2.58 -8.26
C GLY A 67 -16.85 -2.64 -7.26
N VAL A 68 -16.06 -3.72 -7.27
CA VAL A 68 -14.89 -3.92 -6.41
C VAL A 68 -13.60 -3.90 -7.25
N PRO A 69 -13.17 -2.72 -7.74
CA PRO A 69 -12.05 -2.63 -8.69
C PRO A 69 -10.70 -3.04 -8.10
N TYR A 70 -10.52 -3.02 -6.77
CA TYR A 70 -9.25 -3.30 -6.09
C TYR A 70 -9.40 -4.40 -5.02
N PRO A 71 -9.80 -5.62 -5.40
CA PRO A 71 -10.23 -6.65 -4.44
C PRO A 71 -9.13 -7.08 -3.46
N LEU A 72 -7.85 -6.98 -3.85
CA LEU A 72 -6.72 -7.31 -2.97
C LEU A 72 -6.34 -6.20 -1.99
N TRP A 73 -6.72 -4.94 -2.23
CA TRP A 73 -6.32 -3.79 -1.41
C TRP A 73 -7.49 -3.10 -0.70
N LYS A 74 -8.71 -3.17 -1.24
CA LYS A 74 -9.90 -2.49 -0.74
C LYS A 74 -11.16 -3.26 -1.12
N HIS A 75 -11.57 -4.15 -0.22
CA HIS A 75 -12.73 -5.03 -0.43
C HIS A 75 -13.81 -4.65 0.59
N PRO A 76 -15.05 -4.40 0.16
CA PRO A 76 -16.12 -3.90 1.04
C PRO A 76 -16.55 -4.89 2.11
N ASP A 77 -16.27 -6.18 1.96
CA ASP A 77 -16.56 -7.18 3.01
C ASP A 77 -15.37 -7.50 3.93
N ASN A 78 -14.20 -6.90 3.66
CA ASN A 78 -13.01 -7.14 4.46
C ASN A 78 -12.86 -6.07 5.55
N ASN A 79 -13.14 -6.45 6.79
CA ASN A 79 -13.06 -5.54 7.95
C ASN A 79 -11.65 -5.00 8.18
N ILE A 80 -10.60 -5.79 7.93
CA ILE A 80 -9.22 -5.33 8.06
C ILE A 80 -8.98 -4.20 7.05
N HIS A 81 -9.40 -4.36 5.79
CA HIS A 81 -9.31 -3.28 4.80
C HIS A 81 -10.07 -2.04 5.25
N LYS A 82 -11.31 -2.19 5.74
CA LYS A 82 -12.12 -1.06 6.23
C LYS A 82 -11.39 -0.28 7.31
N TYR A 83 -10.93 -0.97 8.36
CA TYR A 83 -10.29 -0.32 9.51
C TYR A 83 -8.95 0.29 9.11
N TYR A 84 -8.16 -0.41 8.28
CA TYR A 84 -6.89 0.10 7.77
C TYR A 84 -7.06 1.39 6.98
N TRP A 85 -8.02 1.44 6.04
CA TRP A 85 -8.28 2.65 5.25
C TRP A 85 -8.84 3.80 6.09
N LYS A 86 -9.66 3.52 7.11
CA LYS A 86 -10.15 4.54 8.03
C LYS A 86 -9.06 5.10 8.94
N LEU A 87 -8.15 4.26 9.41
CA LEU A 87 -6.93 4.67 10.13
C LEU A 87 -6.06 5.55 9.23
N MET A 88 -5.75 5.07 8.03
CA MET A 88 -4.98 5.81 7.02
C MET A 88 -5.58 7.17 6.69
N LYS A 89 -6.91 7.24 6.51
CA LYS A 89 -7.59 8.50 6.20
C LYS A 89 -7.51 9.48 7.37
N SER A 90 -7.66 8.98 8.60
CA SER A 90 -7.55 9.81 9.81
C SER A 90 -6.13 10.35 9.97
N LEU A 91 -5.11 9.51 9.73
CA LEU A 91 -3.71 9.92 9.75
C LEU A 91 -3.39 10.92 8.63
N GLN A 92 -3.89 10.70 7.41
CA GLN A 92 -3.74 11.66 6.33
C GLN A 92 -4.28 13.04 6.73
N ASN A 93 -5.49 13.10 7.29
CA ASN A 93 -6.09 14.36 7.72
C ASN A 93 -5.26 15.03 8.83
N LEU A 94 -4.73 14.24 9.78
CA LEU A 94 -3.86 14.74 10.85
C LEU A 94 -2.54 15.29 10.30
N MET A 95 -1.94 14.62 9.31
CA MET A 95 -0.75 15.09 8.61
C MET A 95 -1.05 16.38 7.84
N THR A 96 -2.16 16.47 7.11
CA THR A 96 -2.55 17.68 6.37
C THR A 96 -2.75 18.88 7.29
N LEU A 97 -3.43 18.69 8.42
CA LEU A 97 -3.55 19.74 9.44
C LEU A 97 -2.17 20.24 9.88
N ALA A 98 -1.23 19.31 10.03
CA ALA A 98 0.12 19.66 10.43
C ALA A 98 0.98 20.27 9.34
N ASP A 99 0.70 20.00 8.07
CA ASP A 99 1.37 20.63 6.92
C ASP A 99 1.09 22.15 6.91
N GLU A 100 -0.09 22.58 7.34
CA GLU A 100 -0.60 23.96 7.23
C GLU A 100 -0.07 24.95 8.28
N PHE A 101 0.46 24.50 9.43
CA PHE A 101 0.92 25.42 10.49
C PHE A 101 2.44 25.63 10.52
N ASP A 102 2.88 26.76 11.08
CA ASP A 102 4.30 27.13 11.16
C ASP A 102 5.09 26.19 12.08
N LYS A 103 6.18 25.64 11.54
CA LYS A 103 7.05 24.64 12.19
C LYS A 103 8.40 25.23 12.59
N THR A 104 8.66 26.50 12.25
CA THR A 104 9.98 27.15 12.41
C THR A 104 10.14 27.86 13.75
N THR A 105 9.07 27.96 14.52
CA THR A 105 9.03 28.64 15.82
C THR A 105 9.75 27.87 16.93
N ASP A 106 9.82 26.54 16.82
CA ASP A 106 10.46 25.67 17.81
C ASP A 106 11.07 24.43 17.12
N TRP A 107 12.33 24.13 17.45
CA TRP A 107 13.06 22.99 16.93
C TRP A 107 12.42 21.64 17.32
N GLU A 108 11.72 21.57 18.46
CA GLU A 108 11.02 20.36 18.89
C GLU A 108 9.82 20.06 17.98
N ILE A 109 9.05 21.09 17.61
CA ILE A 109 7.93 20.98 16.65
C ILE A 109 8.47 20.44 15.32
N GLU A 110 9.52 21.05 14.78
CA GLU A 110 10.13 20.64 13.52
C GLU A 110 10.62 19.19 13.56
N LYS A 111 11.29 18.80 14.65
CA LYS A 111 11.80 17.45 14.86
C LYS A 111 10.68 16.41 14.88
N TYR A 112 9.62 16.64 15.64
CA TYR A 112 8.48 15.73 15.70
C TYR A 112 7.78 15.62 14.34
N TYR A 113 7.56 16.75 13.66
CA TYR A 113 6.94 16.77 12.34
C TYR A 113 7.79 16.00 11.29
N LYS A 114 9.10 16.26 11.21
CA LYS A 114 10.01 15.54 10.29
C LYS A 114 10.02 14.04 10.57
N THR A 115 10.01 13.66 11.85
CA THR A 115 9.93 12.26 12.27
C THR A 115 8.59 11.63 11.83
N ALA A 116 7.49 12.35 12.01
CA ALA A 116 6.18 11.88 11.57
C ALA A 116 6.11 11.67 10.06
N ARG A 117 6.58 12.65 9.28
CA ARG A 117 6.68 12.58 7.82
C ARG A 117 7.48 11.35 7.41
N PHE A 118 8.69 11.18 7.94
CA PHE A 118 9.53 10.01 7.63
C PHE A 118 8.80 8.66 7.80
N PHE A 119 8.08 8.48 8.91
CA PHE A 119 7.31 7.25 9.13
C PHE A 119 6.07 7.15 8.25
N TYR A 120 5.42 8.28 7.95
CA TYR A 120 4.27 8.32 7.07
C TYR A 120 4.62 7.88 5.64
N ASP A 121 5.68 8.43 5.01
CA ASP A 121 6.15 8.02 3.66
C ASP A 121 6.40 6.52 3.59
N LYS A 122 7.08 6.00 4.61
CA LYS A 122 7.41 4.58 4.67
C LYS A 122 6.17 3.73 4.93
N GLY A 123 5.20 4.24 5.67
CA GLY A 123 4.01 3.50 6.11
C GLY A 123 2.92 3.37 5.05
N ILE A 124 2.88 4.24 4.03
CA ILE A 124 1.81 4.24 3.02
C ILE A 124 2.00 3.21 1.87
N TYR A 125 2.98 2.31 1.98
CA TYR A 125 3.18 1.22 1.02
C TYR A 125 2.02 0.22 1.01
N SER A 126 1.81 -0.46 -0.12
CA SER A 126 0.58 -1.22 -0.39
C SER A 126 0.58 -2.67 0.13
N CYS A 127 1.75 -3.21 0.51
CA CYS A 127 1.88 -4.60 0.96
C CYS A 127 0.99 -4.96 2.16
N PRO A 128 0.82 -4.12 3.21
CA PRO A 128 0.02 -4.47 4.37
C PRO A 128 -1.42 -4.83 4.01
N VAL A 129 -2.08 -4.01 3.17
CA VAL A 129 -3.45 -4.31 2.73
C VAL A 129 -3.51 -5.47 1.73
N TRP A 130 -2.48 -5.67 0.89
CA TRP A 130 -2.41 -6.84 0.01
C TRP A 130 -2.36 -8.16 0.79
N TRP A 131 -1.56 -8.19 1.87
CA TRP A 131 -1.45 -9.33 2.80
C TRP A 131 -2.67 -9.48 3.71
N ALA A 132 -3.63 -8.57 3.69
CA ALA A 132 -4.83 -8.60 4.50
C ALA A 132 -6.00 -9.33 3.82
N ASN A 133 -5.75 -10.26 2.89
CA ASN A 133 -6.80 -10.94 2.11
C ASN A 133 -6.88 -12.45 2.37
N PRO A 134 -7.35 -12.88 3.55
CA PRO A 134 -7.36 -14.29 3.94
C PRO A 134 -8.19 -15.19 3.02
N HIS A 135 -9.19 -14.63 2.33
CA HIS A 135 -10.07 -15.34 1.39
C HIS A 135 -9.42 -15.60 0.03
N ARG A 136 -8.45 -14.77 -0.38
CA ARG A 136 -7.72 -14.90 -1.66
C ARG A 136 -6.31 -15.48 -1.49
N GLY A 137 -6.05 -16.13 -0.35
CA GLY A 137 -4.77 -16.81 -0.09
C GLY A 137 -3.62 -15.90 0.36
N THR A 138 -3.79 -14.58 0.34
CA THR A 138 -2.75 -13.63 0.78
C THR A 138 -3.01 -13.22 2.23
N TRP A 139 -2.31 -13.87 3.15
CA TRP A 139 -2.49 -13.67 4.59
C TRP A 139 -1.17 -13.67 5.35
N SER A 140 -0.81 -12.55 5.97
CA SER A 140 0.30 -12.50 6.92
C SER A 140 0.06 -11.42 7.98
N PRO A 141 -0.36 -11.78 9.21
CA PRO A 141 -0.66 -10.80 10.25
C PRO A 141 0.55 -9.94 10.60
N ASN A 142 1.76 -10.50 10.54
CA ASN A 142 3.00 -9.77 10.78
C ASN A 142 3.26 -8.70 9.70
N LEU A 143 3.09 -9.05 8.42
CA LEU A 143 3.31 -8.09 7.32
C LEU A 143 2.22 -7.00 7.28
N ILE A 144 0.99 -7.34 7.69
CA ILE A 144 -0.08 -6.34 7.87
C ILE A 144 0.31 -5.39 9.00
N TYR A 145 0.70 -5.93 10.16
CA TYR A 145 0.95 -5.13 11.35
C TYR A 145 2.21 -4.27 11.25
N GLN A 146 3.25 -4.73 10.54
CA GLN A 146 4.43 -3.91 10.21
C GLN A 146 4.05 -2.56 9.57
N GLY A 147 3.06 -2.56 8.67
CA GLY A 147 2.53 -1.32 8.12
C GLY A 147 1.87 -0.45 9.18
N VAL A 148 1.02 -1.05 10.01
CA VAL A 148 0.32 -0.35 11.11
C VAL A 148 1.33 0.29 12.08
N GLU A 149 2.43 -0.37 12.42
CA GLU A 149 3.45 0.17 13.32
C GLU A 149 4.09 1.47 12.77
N LEU A 150 4.37 1.52 11.46
CA LEU A 150 4.89 2.74 10.84
C LEU A 150 3.87 3.87 10.90
N LEU A 151 2.59 3.57 10.63
CA LEU A 151 1.51 4.55 10.70
C LEU A 151 1.28 5.06 12.13
N MET A 152 1.37 4.19 13.14
CA MET A 152 1.24 4.59 14.55
C MET A 152 2.41 5.45 15.01
N ARG A 153 3.63 5.17 14.54
CA ARG A 153 4.80 6.05 14.80
C ARG A 153 4.59 7.42 14.16
N ALA A 154 4.06 7.49 12.95
CA ALA A 154 3.71 8.76 12.32
C ALA A 154 2.64 9.52 13.12
N ALA A 155 1.54 8.86 13.49
CA ALA A 155 0.43 9.42 14.25
C ALA A 155 0.87 9.99 15.62
N LEU A 156 1.70 9.24 16.35
CA LEU A 156 2.23 9.71 17.63
C LEU A 156 3.07 10.97 17.45
N ASN A 157 4.03 10.94 16.52
CA ASN A 157 4.95 12.06 16.34
C ASN A 157 4.23 13.32 15.84
N ILE A 158 3.23 13.19 14.95
CA ILE A 158 2.51 14.36 14.48
C ILE A 158 1.63 14.97 15.58
N GLN A 159 1.03 14.14 16.45
CA GLN A 159 0.29 14.64 17.61
C GLN A 159 1.22 15.32 18.62
N MET A 160 2.44 14.80 18.84
CA MET A 160 3.44 15.48 19.69
C MET A 160 3.85 16.83 19.14
N ALA A 161 3.99 16.98 17.81
CA ALA A 161 4.25 18.28 17.19
C ALA A 161 3.10 19.27 17.46
N LEU A 162 1.85 18.81 17.42
CA LEU A 162 0.68 19.63 17.75
C LEU A 162 0.60 20.00 19.22
N VAL A 163 0.93 19.08 20.13
CA VAL A 163 1.02 19.35 21.58
C VAL A 163 2.06 20.45 21.84
N GLN A 164 3.26 20.31 21.27
CA GLN A 164 4.31 21.32 21.43
C GLN A 164 3.92 22.68 20.84
N ALA A 165 3.10 22.68 19.79
CA ALA A 165 2.58 23.89 19.16
C ALA A 165 1.34 24.49 19.87
N ASP A 166 0.93 23.96 21.03
CA ASP A 166 -0.30 24.33 21.75
C ASP A 166 -1.56 24.23 20.87
N LYS A 167 -1.62 23.17 20.05
CA LYS A 167 -2.65 22.90 19.03
C LYS A 167 -3.18 21.47 19.10
N SER A 168 -3.03 20.80 20.24
CA SER A 168 -3.44 19.39 20.42
C SER A 168 -4.89 19.15 20.05
N ASP A 169 -5.77 20.08 20.39
CA ASP A 169 -7.22 19.97 20.23
C ASP A 169 -7.63 19.85 18.76
N LEU A 170 -6.86 20.47 17.85
CA LEU A 170 -7.09 20.40 16.42
C LEU A 170 -6.85 18.98 15.86
N GLY A 171 -5.91 18.23 16.47
CA GLY A 171 -5.53 16.89 16.06
C GLY A 171 -6.24 15.77 16.84
N GLU A 172 -6.76 16.07 18.03
CA GLU A 172 -7.25 15.07 18.99
C GLU A 172 -8.30 14.13 18.39
N GLY A 173 -9.28 14.67 17.66
CA GLY A 173 -10.32 13.86 17.02
C GLY A 173 -9.75 12.84 16.02
N TYR A 174 -8.74 13.23 15.23
CA TYR A 174 -8.07 12.32 14.30
C TYR A 174 -7.20 11.31 15.04
N PHE A 175 -6.46 11.75 16.06
CA PHE A 175 -5.61 10.86 16.86
C PHE A 175 -6.43 9.80 17.62
N ASN A 176 -7.58 10.17 18.17
CA ASN A 176 -8.53 9.25 18.80
C ASN A 176 -9.11 8.27 17.79
N SER A 177 -9.47 8.74 16.59
CA SER A 177 -9.93 7.88 15.48
C SER A 177 -8.86 6.86 15.07
N ILE A 178 -7.60 7.27 14.94
CA ILE A 178 -6.46 6.38 14.62
C ILE A 178 -6.32 5.28 15.69
N SER A 179 -6.32 5.68 16.97
CA SER A 179 -6.19 4.76 18.10
C SER A 179 -7.34 3.76 18.17
N TYR A 180 -8.57 4.23 17.90
CA TYR A 180 -9.76 3.38 17.84
C TYR A 180 -9.64 2.32 16.74
N TYR A 181 -9.30 2.71 15.51
CA TYR A 181 -9.16 1.76 14.40
C TYR A 181 -7.96 0.83 14.55
N HIS A 182 -6.89 1.26 15.22
CA HIS A 182 -5.77 0.39 15.58
C HIS A 182 -6.23 -0.75 16.52
N GLY A 183 -7.03 -0.43 17.53
CA GLY A 183 -7.64 -1.43 18.41
C GLY A 183 -8.53 -2.41 17.65
N LEU A 184 -9.41 -1.92 16.77
CA LEU A 184 -10.26 -2.76 15.93
C LEU A 184 -9.45 -3.67 14.99
N LEU A 185 -8.36 -3.17 14.41
CA LEU A 185 -7.45 -3.95 13.58
C LEU A 185 -6.82 -5.11 14.36
N LEU A 186 -6.30 -4.84 15.56
CA LEU A 186 -5.71 -5.87 16.41
C LEU A 186 -6.69 -7.00 16.74
N MET A 187 -7.93 -6.64 17.09
CA MET A 187 -8.99 -7.62 17.37
C MET A 187 -9.35 -8.45 16.13
N GLU A 188 -9.52 -7.80 14.98
CA GLU A 188 -9.88 -8.51 13.73
C GLU A 188 -8.74 -9.42 13.24
N LEU A 189 -7.48 -8.98 13.36
CA LEU A 189 -6.31 -9.81 13.05
C LEU A 189 -6.28 -11.08 13.90
N TYR A 190 -6.53 -10.96 15.21
CA TYR A 190 -6.64 -12.09 16.13
C TYR A 190 -7.81 -13.02 15.75
N ASP A 191 -8.99 -12.47 15.49
CA ASP A 191 -10.19 -13.24 15.18
C ASP A 191 -10.06 -14.02 13.87
N VAL A 192 -9.48 -13.41 12.83
CA VAL A 192 -9.19 -14.09 11.57
C VAL A 192 -8.18 -15.22 11.79
N ALA A 193 -7.10 -14.98 12.57
CA ALA A 193 -6.11 -16.00 12.87
C ALA A 193 -6.74 -17.20 13.63
N LYS A 194 -7.60 -16.93 14.61
CA LYS A 194 -8.34 -17.94 15.38
C LYS A 194 -9.31 -18.75 14.51
N LYS A 195 -10.01 -18.12 13.57
CA LYS A 195 -10.90 -18.83 12.63
C LYS A 195 -10.10 -19.73 11.68
N LYS A 196 -8.91 -19.29 11.23
CA LYS A 196 -8.05 -20.07 10.34
C LYS A 196 -7.41 -21.28 11.02
N SER A 197 -7.09 -21.21 12.32
CA SER A 197 -6.57 -22.38 13.05
C SER A 197 -7.63 -23.48 13.21
N LYS A 198 -8.89 -23.12 13.45
CA LYS A 198 -10.01 -24.07 13.60
C LYS A 198 -10.36 -24.83 12.33
N LYS A 199 -10.13 -24.25 11.15
CA LYS A 199 -10.43 -24.87 9.83
C LYS A 199 -9.36 -25.87 9.34
N ARG A 200 -8.29 -26.11 10.11
CA ARG A 200 -7.18 -27.01 9.74
C ARG A 200 -7.36 -28.45 10.27
N TYR A 201 -8.48 -28.75 10.91
CA TYR A 201 -8.92 -30.09 11.33
C TYR A 201 -10.19 -30.47 10.57
#